data_AF-A0A317YBP2-F1
#
_entry.id   AF-A0A317YBP2-F1
#
_cell.length_a   1.000
_cell.length_b   1.000
_cell.length_c   1.000
_cell.angle_alpha   90.00
_cell.angle_beta   90.00
_cell.angle_gamma   90.00
#
_symmetry.space_group_name_H-M   'P 1'
#
loop_
_entity.id
_entity.type
_entity.pdbx_description
1 polymer ?
#
loop_
_entity_poly.entity_id
_entity_poly.type
_entity_poly.pdbx_seq_one_letter_code
_entity_poly.pdbx_strand_id
1 'polypeptide(L)'
;MILAILVKAYCSISMWKYDGPSDSFKALIDMAAVHSSCRLCIHIATKIHLKEERTPKFTNRPCSCSSKKGTVYHLFIRERGRFKSESIYMRSGQLTLGALESAVLGKFRSLNHVPVWKDERPPSIRGGDDLKLYRIYPVGLTQRQALYGFRFRDDSKLEQYIKDHPCAKLEVIFV
;
A
#
# COMPACT_ATOMS: atom_id res chain seq x y z
N MET A 1 31.01 -29.83 0.13
CA MET A 1 30.29 -28.59 0.52
C MET A 1 30.34 -27.50 -0.55
N ILE A 2 31.51 -27.18 -1.11
CA ILE A 2 31.68 -26.10 -2.11
C ILE A 2 30.86 -26.34 -3.39
N LEU A 3 30.85 -27.58 -3.92
CA LEU A 3 30.10 -27.92 -5.15
C LEU A 3 28.57 -27.73 -5.00
N ALA A 4 28.02 -28.04 -3.82
CA ALA A 4 26.59 -27.86 -3.54
C ALA A 4 26.19 -26.37 -3.44
N ILE A 5 27.11 -25.51 -2.99
CA ILE A 5 26.92 -24.05 -2.94
C ILE A 5 26.97 -23.48 -4.37
N LEU A 6 27.89 -23.96 -5.20
CA LEU A 6 28.04 -23.57 -6.60
C LEU A 6 26.82 -23.95 -7.45
N VAL A 7 26.28 -25.16 -7.28
CA VAL A 7 25.07 -25.63 -7.97
C VAL A 7 23.83 -24.82 -7.54
N LYS A 8 23.68 -24.52 -6.24
CA LYS A 8 22.60 -23.65 -5.75
C LYS A 8 22.70 -22.23 -6.31
N ALA A 9 23.90 -21.65 -6.34
CA ALA A 9 24.13 -20.33 -6.89
C ALA A 9 23.82 -20.28 -8.39
N TYR A 10 24.26 -21.29 -9.14
CA TYR A 10 24.02 -21.40 -10.58
C TYR A 10 22.54 -21.59 -10.93
N CYS A 11 21.82 -22.45 -10.18
CA CYS A 11 20.37 -22.61 -10.34
C CYS A 11 19.62 -21.31 -10.02
N SER A 12 20.02 -20.60 -8.95
CA SER A 12 19.38 -19.34 -8.56
C SER A 12 19.56 -18.24 -9.61
N ILE A 13 20.76 -18.13 -10.20
CA ILE A 13 21.06 -17.19 -11.29
C ILE A 13 20.28 -17.54 -12.57
N SER A 14 20.18 -18.83 -12.90
CA SER A 14 19.44 -19.28 -14.08
C SER A 14 17.95 -19.02 -13.93
N MET A 15 17.39 -19.28 -12.75
CA MET A 15 15.97 -19.07 -12.44
C MET A 15 15.60 -17.58 -12.46
N TRP A 16 16.49 -16.67 -12.03
CA TRP A 16 16.26 -15.23 -12.09
C TRP A 16 16.09 -14.68 -13.52
N LYS A 17 16.68 -15.35 -14.52
CA LYS A 17 16.47 -15.00 -15.94
C LYS A 17 15.07 -15.37 -16.45
N TYR A 18 14.42 -16.37 -15.84
CA TYR A 18 13.10 -16.84 -16.25
C TYR A 18 11.97 -16.23 -15.41
N ASP A 19 12.11 -16.20 -14.08
CA ASP A 19 11.08 -15.69 -13.16
C ASP A 19 11.05 -14.15 -13.09
N GLY A 20 12.13 -13.51 -13.53
CA GLY A 20 12.30 -12.06 -13.47
C GLY A 20 12.58 -11.53 -12.05
N PRO A 21 12.58 -10.20 -11.86
CA PRO A 21 12.90 -9.60 -10.58
C PRO A 21 11.83 -9.88 -9.53
N SER A 22 12.26 -9.99 -8.26
CA SER A 22 11.35 -10.17 -7.14
C SER A 22 10.41 -8.96 -6.96
N ASP A 23 9.22 -9.19 -6.39
CA ASP A 23 8.27 -8.10 -6.10
C ASP A 23 8.85 -7.05 -5.15
N SER A 24 9.72 -7.46 -4.21
CA SER A 24 10.44 -6.54 -3.34
C SER A 24 11.38 -5.61 -4.13
N PHE A 25 12.04 -6.13 -5.17
CA PHE A 25 12.90 -5.35 -6.04
C PHE A 25 12.07 -4.44 -6.94
N LYS A 26 10.99 -4.95 -7.53
CA LYS A 26 10.02 -4.16 -8.31
C LYS A 26 9.48 -2.97 -7.50
N ALA A 27 8.98 -3.23 -6.29
CA ALA A 27 8.52 -2.20 -5.37
C ALA A 27 9.61 -1.17 -5.02
N LEU A 28 10.88 -1.59 -4.97
CA LEU A 28 12.01 -0.70 -4.71
C LEU A 28 12.28 0.24 -5.90
N ILE A 29 12.31 -0.29 -7.12
CA ILE A 29 12.59 0.49 -8.33
C ILE A 29 11.42 1.42 -8.69
N ASP A 30 10.18 1.01 -8.43
CA ASP A 30 8.97 1.79 -8.74
C ASP A 30 8.91 3.11 -8.01
N MET A 31 9.66 3.26 -6.93
CA MET A 31 9.72 4.53 -6.25
C MET A 31 10.37 5.60 -7.12
N ALA A 32 11.33 5.22 -7.97
CA ALA A 32 11.93 6.12 -8.96
C ALA A 32 10.90 6.68 -9.95
N ALA A 33 9.75 6.03 -10.14
CA ALA A 33 8.70 6.50 -11.04
C ALA A 33 8.14 7.88 -10.66
N VAL A 34 8.24 8.26 -9.37
CA VAL A 34 7.89 9.62 -8.95
C VAL A 34 9.15 10.45 -8.78
N HIS A 35 9.23 11.53 -9.56
CA HIS A 35 10.31 12.51 -9.48
C HIS A 35 10.48 13.05 -8.05
N SER A 36 11.73 13.31 -7.64
CA SER A 36 12.07 13.73 -6.27
C SER A 36 11.26 14.96 -5.81
N SER A 37 11.09 15.96 -6.69
CA SER A 37 10.26 17.14 -6.42
C SER A 37 8.80 16.77 -6.11
N CYS A 38 8.22 15.84 -6.86
CA CYS A 38 6.85 15.38 -6.63
C CYS A 38 6.71 14.68 -5.28
N ARG A 39 7.71 13.88 -4.87
CA ARG A 39 7.72 13.24 -3.54
C ARG A 39 7.72 14.27 -2.42
N LEU A 40 8.50 15.34 -2.57
CA LEU A 40 8.52 16.44 -1.60
C LEU A 40 7.16 17.16 -1.56
N CYS A 41 6.57 17.48 -2.71
CA CYS A 41 5.25 18.10 -2.78
C CYS A 41 4.17 17.24 -2.08
N ILE A 42 4.16 15.93 -2.34
CA ILE A 42 3.21 15.00 -1.69
C ILE A 42 3.42 14.97 -0.18
N HIS A 43 4.67 14.98 0.28
CA HIS A 43 4.98 15.03 1.71
C HIS A 43 4.46 16.32 2.36
N ILE A 44 4.78 17.47 1.77
CA ILE A 44 4.33 18.78 2.26
C ILE A 44 2.80 18.87 2.27
N ALA A 45 2.15 18.49 1.17
CA ALA A 45 0.70 18.50 1.06
C ALA A 45 0.05 17.57 2.10
N THR A 46 0.65 16.41 2.36
CA THR A 46 0.17 15.49 3.42
C THR A 46 0.29 16.15 4.80
N LYS A 47 1.40 16.85 5.09
CA LYS A 47 1.58 17.56 6.37
C LYS A 47 0.60 18.73 6.54
N ILE A 48 0.30 19.45 5.47
CA ILE A 48 -0.71 20.53 5.47
C ILE A 48 -2.09 19.94 5.76
N HIS A 49 -2.49 18.90 5.02
CA HIS A 49 -3.80 18.26 5.20
C HIS A 49 -3.99 17.70 6.62
N LEU A 50 -2.94 17.10 7.21
CA LEU A 50 -2.96 16.64 8.60
C LEU A 50 -3.13 17.80 9.62
N LYS A 51 -2.65 19.01 9.30
CA LYS A 51 -2.88 20.20 10.14
C LYS A 51 -4.31 20.71 9.99
N GLU A 52 -4.84 20.73 8.76
CA GLU A 52 -6.21 21.17 8.48
C GLU A 52 -7.25 20.27 9.15
N GLU A 53 -7.04 18.94 9.14
CA GLU A 53 -7.95 17.98 9.77
C GLU A 53 -8.03 18.06 11.29
N ARG A 54 -7.03 18.70 11.94
CA ARG A 54 -7.08 18.95 13.39
C ARG A 54 -8.06 20.06 13.76
N THR A 55 -8.55 20.83 12.78
CA THR A 55 -9.52 21.89 13.05
C THR A 55 -10.91 21.29 13.34
N PRO A 56 -11.71 21.95 14.20
CA PRO A 56 -13.00 21.41 14.66
C PRO A 56 -13.99 21.11 13.52
N LYS A 57 -13.85 21.79 12.38
CA LYS A 57 -14.66 21.55 11.18
C LYS A 57 -14.51 20.12 10.65
N PHE A 58 -13.33 19.51 10.79
CA PHE A 58 -13.05 18.17 10.31
C PHE A 58 -13.20 17.10 11.39
N THR A 59 -12.97 17.43 12.66
CA THR A 59 -13.15 16.48 13.77
C THR A 59 -14.62 16.06 13.95
N ASN A 60 -15.57 16.87 13.49
CA ASN A 60 -17.00 16.55 13.52
C ASN A 60 -17.43 15.51 12.48
N ARG A 61 -16.56 15.13 11.53
CA ARG A 61 -16.88 14.11 10.53
C ARG A 61 -16.73 12.71 11.16
N PRO A 62 -17.80 11.89 11.21
CA PRO A 62 -17.72 10.55 11.80
C PRO A 62 -16.86 9.61 10.94
N CYS A 63 -15.77 9.11 11.53
CA CYS A 63 -14.87 8.13 10.91
C CYS A 63 -15.37 6.67 11.04
N SER A 64 -16.36 6.45 11.89
CA SER A 64 -17.04 5.18 12.03
C SER A 64 -18.53 5.40 12.25
N CYS A 65 -19.33 4.44 11.81
CA CYS A 65 -20.77 4.44 12.00
C CYS A 65 -21.17 3.12 12.66
N SER A 66 -21.69 3.20 13.88
CA SER A 66 -22.20 2.04 14.61
C SER A 66 -23.70 1.91 14.41
N SER A 67 -24.14 0.74 13.94
CA SER A 67 -25.55 0.40 13.77
C SER A 67 -25.86 -0.94 14.44
N LYS A 68 -27.14 -1.33 14.50
CA LYS A 68 -27.59 -2.63 15.05
C LYS A 68 -26.92 -3.83 14.34
N LYS A 69 -26.41 -3.64 13.11
CA LYS A 69 -25.76 -4.65 12.28
C LYS A 69 -24.21 -4.63 12.38
N GLY A 70 -23.64 -3.86 13.30
CA GLY A 70 -22.20 -3.70 13.51
C GLY A 70 -21.67 -2.31 13.20
N THR A 71 -20.35 -2.12 13.38
CA THR A 71 -19.66 -0.86 13.12
C THR A 71 -19.01 -0.89 11.74
N VAL A 72 -19.18 0.18 10.97
CA VAL A 72 -18.49 0.41 9.70
C VAL A 72 -17.39 1.44 9.91
N TYR A 73 -16.17 1.09 9.55
CA TYR A 73 -14.99 1.94 9.61
C TYR A 73 -14.72 2.55 8.24
N HIS A 74 -14.41 3.84 8.22
CA HIS A 74 -13.97 4.55 7.03
C HIS A 74 -12.45 4.63 7.02
N LEU A 75 -11.84 4.10 5.96
CA LEU A 75 -10.40 4.09 5.72
C LEU A 75 -10.08 4.93 4.49
N PHE A 76 -8.96 5.65 4.55
CA PHE A 76 -8.42 6.39 3.41
C PHE A 76 -7.20 5.67 2.87
N ILE A 77 -7.23 5.26 1.62
CA ILE A 77 -6.17 4.46 1.02
C ILE A 77 -5.66 5.14 -0.24
N ARG A 78 -4.35 5.27 -0.38
CA ARG A 78 -3.74 5.82 -1.60
C ARG A 78 -2.55 4.99 -2.06
N GLU A 79 -2.30 4.98 -3.36
CA GLU A 79 -1.04 4.47 -3.89
C GLU A 79 0.12 5.36 -3.44
N ARG A 80 1.25 4.75 -3.02
CA ARG A 80 2.48 5.48 -2.74
C ARG A 80 2.91 6.25 -3.99
N GLY A 81 3.10 7.57 -3.84
CA GLY A 81 3.43 8.43 -4.98
C GLY A 81 2.24 9.20 -5.56
N ARG A 82 1.02 8.94 -5.08
CA ARG A 82 -0.15 9.78 -5.34
C ARG A 82 -0.57 10.53 -4.08
N PHE A 83 -1.10 11.74 -4.26
CA PHE A 83 -1.59 12.54 -3.14
C PHE A 83 -3.02 12.16 -2.74
N LYS A 84 -3.91 11.98 -3.74
CA LYS A 84 -5.34 11.70 -3.53
C LYS A 84 -5.54 10.32 -2.89
N SER A 85 -6.41 10.25 -1.89
CA SER A 85 -6.83 9.02 -1.23
C SER A 85 -8.24 8.62 -1.63
N GLU A 86 -8.43 7.32 -1.77
CA GLU A 86 -9.71 6.68 -2.00
C GLU A 86 -10.36 6.28 -0.68
N SER A 87 -11.68 6.39 -0.64
CA SER A 87 -12.48 5.99 0.51
C SER A 87 -12.84 4.51 0.40
N ILE A 88 -12.49 3.74 1.44
CA ILE A 88 -12.84 2.34 1.58
C ILE A 88 -13.60 2.17 2.90
N TYR A 89 -14.67 1.39 2.86
CA TYR A 89 -15.53 1.13 4.02
C TYR A 89 -15.44 -0.35 4.37
N MET A 90 -15.12 -0.64 5.63
CA MET A 90 -15.01 -2.01 6.13
C MET A 90 -15.88 -2.20 7.35
N ARG A 91 -16.54 -3.35 7.45
CA ARG A 91 -17.37 -3.69 8.61
C ARG A 91 -16.50 -4.38 9.68
N SER A 92 -16.86 -4.20 10.96
CA SER A 92 -16.16 -4.76 12.12
C SER A 92 -15.90 -6.27 12.04
N GLY A 93 -16.83 -7.06 11.48
CA GLY A 93 -16.67 -8.51 11.31
C GLY A 93 -15.79 -8.94 10.13
N GLN A 94 -15.21 -8.00 9.38
CA GLN A 94 -14.39 -8.27 8.19
C GLN A 94 -13.05 -7.53 8.23
N LEU A 95 -12.55 -7.16 9.42
CA LEU A 95 -11.28 -6.45 9.60
C LEU A 95 -10.06 -7.38 9.51
N THR A 96 -9.99 -8.18 8.44
CA THR A 96 -8.85 -9.07 8.16
C THR A 96 -7.96 -8.48 7.07
N LEU A 97 -6.69 -8.89 7.03
CA LEU A 97 -5.74 -8.47 6.01
C LEU A 97 -6.22 -8.86 4.62
N GLY A 98 -6.68 -10.10 4.43
CA GLY A 98 -7.20 -10.56 3.14
C GLY A 98 -8.44 -9.80 2.66
N ALA A 99 -9.35 -9.44 3.58
CA ALA A 99 -10.52 -8.63 3.24
C ALA A 99 -10.12 -7.19 2.87
N LEU A 100 -9.15 -6.60 3.58
CA LEU A 100 -8.62 -5.28 3.26
C LEU A 100 -7.93 -5.28 1.89
N GLU A 101 -7.08 -6.26 1.61
CA GLU A 101 -6.40 -6.41 0.31
C GLU A 101 -7.42 -6.55 -0.82
N SER A 102 -8.44 -7.40 -0.65
CA SER A 102 -9.50 -7.59 -1.63
C SER A 102 -10.34 -6.33 -1.84
N ALA A 103 -10.66 -5.59 -0.77
CA ALA A 103 -11.40 -4.34 -0.85
C ALA A 103 -10.60 -3.24 -1.57
N VAL A 104 -9.30 -3.15 -1.30
CA VAL A 104 -8.39 -2.24 -2.01
C VAL A 104 -8.34 -2.60 -3.49
N LEU A 105 -8.04 -3.86 -3.82
CA LEU A 105 -7.97 -4.30 -5.22
C LEU A 105 -9.29 -4.07 -5.95
N GLY A 106 -10.43 -4.40 -5.34
CA GLY A 106 -11.75 -4.16 -5.92
C GLY A 106 -12.02 -2.67 -6.17
N LYS A 107 -11.69 -1.81 -5.20
CA LYS A 107 -11.86 -0.36 -5.34
C LYS A 107 -11.00 0.22 -6.46
N PHE A 108 -9.70 -0.11 -6.48
CA PHE A 108 -8.78 0.41 -7.49
C PHE A 108 -9.06 -0.13 -8.89
N ARG A 109 -9.49 -1.40 -9.02
CA ARG A 109 -9.97 -1.97 -10.29
C ARG A 109 -11.23 -1.26 -10.79
N SER A 110 -12.20 -0.97 -9.91
CA SER A 110 -13.43 -0.26 -10.29
C SER A 110 -13.19 1.15 -10.82
N LEU A 111 -12.07 1.76 -10.45
CA LEU A 111 -11.65 3.08 -10.89
C LEU A 111 -10.77 3.03 -12.16
N ASN A 112 -10.54 1.85 -12.74
CA ASN A 112 -9.57 1.62 -13.82
C ASN A 112 -8.21 2.24 -13.49
N HIS A 113 -7.75 2.04 -12.25
CA HIS A 113 -6.54 2.67 -11.76
C HIS A 113 -5.29 2.14 -12.45
N VAL A 114 -4.45 3.05 -12.95
CA VAL A 114 -3.13 2.74 -13.49
C VAL A 114 -2.05 3.12 -12.47
N PRO A 115 -1.23 2.16 -12.01
CA PRO A 115 -0.13 2.44 -11.08
C PRO A 115 0.85 3.45 -11.67
N VAL A 116 1.41 4.31 -10.82
CA VAL A 116 2.31 5.38 -11.26
C VAL A 116 3.55 4.84 -11.98
N TRP A 117 4.00 3.66 -11.60
CA TRP A 117 5.17 3.02 -12.19
C TRP A 117 4.91 2.34 -13.54
N LYS A 118 3.67 2.20 -13.98
CA LYS A 118 3.33 1.39 -15.17
C LYS A 118 4.01 1.94 -16.44
N ASP A 119 4.01 3.26 -16.62
CA ASP A 119 4.62 3.90 -17.79
C ASP A 119 6.16 3.98 -17.69
N GLU A 120 6.67 4.14 -16.48
CA GLU A 120 8.10 4.28 -16.17
C GLU A 120 8.85 2.94 -16.20
N ARG A 121 8.17 1.83 -15.92
CA ARG A 121 8.79 0.50 -15.95
C ARG A 121 9.15 0.09 -17.39
N PRO A 122 10.36 -0.44 -17.62
CA PRO A 122 10.73 -1.07 -18.88
C PRO A 122 9.74 -2.17 -19.28
N PRO A 123 9.43 -2.34 -20.57
CA PRO A 123 8.48 -3.35 -21.05
C PRO A 123 8.79 -4.78 -20.57
N SER A 124 10.07 -5.11 -20.43
CA SER A 124 10.54 -6.43 -19.99
C SER A 124 10.15 -6.82 -18.56
N ILE A 125 9.83 -5.84 -17.70
CA ILE A 125 9.49 -6.06 -16.28
C ILE A 125 8.17 -5.40 -15.86
N ARG A 126 7.45 -4.80 -16.82
CA ARG A 126 6.21 -4.04 -16.58
C ARG A 126 5.09 -4.91 -16.02
N GLY A 127 5.11 -6.22 -16.33
CA GLY A 127 4.05 -7.15 -15.94
C GLY A 127 2.74 -6.93 -16.70
N GLY A 128 1.75 -7.78 -16.41
CA GLY A 128 0.40 -7.68 -16.98
C GLY A 128 -0.41 -6.51 -16.43
N ASP A 129 -1.67 -6.39 -16.85
CA ASP A 129 -2.56 -5.31 -16.43
C ASP A 129 -3.27 -5.58 -15.10
N ASP A 130 -3.05 -6.76 -14.53
CA ASP A 130 -3.56 -7.10 -13.21
C ASP A 130 -2.85 -6.33 -12.12
N LEU A 131 -3.64 -5.57 -11.34
CA LEU A 131 -3.16 -4.96 -10.12
C LEU A 131 -2.85 -6.05 -9.09
N LYS A 132 -1.56 -6.17 -8.73
CA LYS A 132 -1.10 -6.97 -7.61
C LYS A 132 -0.70 -6.05 -6.46
N LEU A 133 -1.30 -6.28 -5.29
CA LEU A 133 -0.95 -5.53 -4.09
C LEU A 133 0.24 -6.21 -3.40
N TYR A 134 1.32 -5.46 -3.18
CA TYR A 134 2.50 -5.96 -2.49
C TYR A 134 2.50 -5.63 -0.99
N ARG A 135 2.15 -4.39 -0.64
CA ARG A 135 2.17 -3.93 0.76
C ARG A 135 1.09 -2.89 1.05
N ILE A 136 0.59 -2.94 2.28
CA ILE A 136 -0.27 -1.93 2.91
C ILE A 136 0.40 -1.49 4.22
N TYR A 137 0.51 -0.19 4.44
CA TYR A 137 1.11 0.37 5.65
C TYR A 137 0.57 1.78 5.97
N PRO A 138 0.68 2.28 7.20
CA PRO A 138 0.26 3.63 7.56
C PRO A 138 0.96 4.74 6.79
N VAL A 139 0.22 5.80 6.44
CA VAL A 139 0.81 7.02 5.85
C VAL A 139 1.86 7.62 6.80
N GLY A 140 3.00 8.03 6.23
CA GLY A 140 4.05 8.75 6.97
C GLY A 140 5.31 7.93 7.23
N LEU A 141 5.32 6.64 6.90
CA LEU A 141 6.54 5.83 6.97
C LEU A 141 7.53 6.17 5.85
N THR A 142 8.81 6.15 6.21
CA THR A 142 9.89 6.24 5.21
C THR A 142 9.88 5.02 4.29
N GLN A 143 10.51 5.15 3.13
CA GLN A 143 10.64 4.08 2.14
C GLN A 143 11.18 2.78 2.74
N ARG A 144 12.29 2.88 3.47
CA ARG A 144 12.96 1.73 4.08
C ARG A 144 12.06 1.05 5.12
N GLN A 145 11.33 1.85 5.91
CA GLN A 145 10.37 1.32 6.88
C GLN A 145 9.20 0.63 6.19
N ALA A 146 8.61 1.22 5.14
CA ALA A 146 7.49 0.62 4.43
C ALA A 146 7.83 -0.72 3.76
N LEU A 147 9.02 -0.83 3.15
CA LEU A 147 9.43 -2.05 2.46
C LEU A 147 9.97 -3.15 3.39
N TYR A 148 10.78 -2.77 4.39
CA TYR A 148 11.58 -3.73 5.15
C TYR A 148 11.30 -3.73 6.65
N GLY A 149 10.65 -2.69 7.18
CA GLY A 149 10.44 -2.54 8.63
C GLY A 149 9.01 -2.90 9.08
N PHE A 150 8.01 -2.32 8.43
CA PHE A 150 6.62 -2.41 8.83
C PHE A 150 5.88 -3.50 8.08
N ARG A 151 5.14 -4.32 8.83
CA ARG A 151 4.14 -5.25 8.32
C ARG A 151 3.10 -5.46 9.41
N PHE A 152 1.83 -5.47 9.04
CA PHE A 152 0.80 -6.05 9.91
C PHE A 152 1.11 -7.54 10.06
N ARG A 153 1.37 -7.99 11.29
CA ARG A 153 1.79 -9.36 11.56
C ARG A 153 0.62 -10.34 11.42
N ASP A 154 -0.56 -9.89 11.79
CA ASP A 154 -1.78 -10.67 11.93
C ASP A 154 -3.02 -9.76 11.84
N ASP A 155 -4.17 -10.38 11.61
CA ASP A 155 -5.46 -9.70 11.48
C ASP A 155 -5.82 -8.93 12.74
N SER A 156 -5.52 -9.46 13.93
CA SER A 156 -5.82 -8.79 15.20
C SER A 156 -5.05 -7.47 15.35
N LYS A 157 -3.80 -7.38 14.86
CA LYS A 157 -3.04 -6.12 14.86
C LYS A 157 -3.58 -5.11 13.88
N LEU A 158 -4.12 -5.54 12.74
CA LEU A 158 -4.81 -4.64 11.82
C LEU A 158 -6.10 -4.11 12.46
N GLU A 159 -6.91 -5.00 13.04
CA GLU A 159 -8.16 -4.64 13.70
C GLU A 159 -7.92 -3.65 14.84
N GLN A 160 -6.92 -3.93 15.69
CA GLN A 160 -6.49 -3.03 16.76
C GLN A 160 -6.09 -1.66 16.19
N TYR A 161 -5.26 -1.63 15.14
CA TYR A 161 -4.82 -0.38 14.51
C TYR A 161 -6.00 0.47 14.00
N ILE A 162 -6.98 -0.15 13.33
CA ILE A 162 -8.16 0.53 12.78
C ILE A 162 -9.06 1.08 13.89
N LYS A 163 -9.18 0.36 15.02
CA LYS A 163 -9.95 0.82 16.18
C LYS A 163 -9.26 1.98 16.90
N ASP A 164 -7.95 1.92 17.05
CA ASP A 164 -7.15 2.94 17.74
C ASP A 164 -6.98 4.23 16.91
N HIS A 165 -7.09 4.12 15.58
CA HIS A 165 -6.90 5.25 14.64
C HIS A 165 -8.17 5.53 13.83
N PRO A 166 -9.07 6.43 14.31
CA PRO A 166 -10.23 6.83 13.53
C PRO A 166 -9.78 7.49 12.21
N CYS A 167 -10.44 7.13 11.10
CA CYS A 167 -10.07 7.58 9.75
C CYS A 167 -8.63 7.18 9.38
N ALA A 168 -8.23 5.95 9.71
CA ALA A 168 -6.90 5.45 9.41
C ALA A 168 -6.53 5.68 7.93
N LYS A 169 -5.35 6.28 7.75
CA LYS A 169 -4.79 6.59 6.44
C LYS A 169 -3.69 5.60 6.11
N LEU A 170 -3.88 4.86 5.03
CA LEU A 170 -2.99 3.81 4.58
C LEU A 170 -2.43 4.16 3.20
N GLU A 171 -1.19 3.76 2.98
CA GLU A 171 -0.56 3.72 1.66
C GLU A 171 -0.41 2.29 1.21
N VAL A 172 -0.53 2.10 -0.10
CA VAL A 172 -0.35 0.81 -0.76
C VAL A 172 0.73 0.88 -1.82
N ILE A 173 1.42 -0.24 -1.98
CA ILE A 173 2.39 -0.45 -3.06
C ILE A 173 1.82 -1.54 -3.95
N PHE A 174 1.59 -1.20 -5.22
CA PHE A 174 1.30 -2.16 -6.28
C PHE A 174 2.60 -2.61 -6.95
N VAL A 175 2.63 -3.83 -7.47
CA VAL A 175 3.77 -4.36 -8.24
C VAL A 175 3.34 -5.11 -9.48
#